data_AF-A0A160TPX7-F1
#
_entry.id   AF-A0A160TPX7-F1
#
_cell.length_a   1.000
_cell.length_b   1.000
_cell.length_c   1.000
_cell.angle_alpha   90.00
_cell.angle_beta   90.00
_cell.angle_gamma   90.00
#
_symmetry.space_group_name_H-M   'P 1'
#
loop_
_entity.id
_entity.type
_entity.pdbx_description
1 polymer ?
#
loop_
_entity_poly.entity_id
_entity_poly.type
_entity_poly.pdbx_seq_one_letter_code
_entity_poly.pdbx_strand_id
1 'polypeptide(L)'
;MTLLLGGLAAFGAYFAMYAFRKPFAAATFADIGGWHFEIDYKSALLIAQVFGYALSKLIGVRVIAEFGRRGRASLILALIGTSWLALVLFALVPPPLSVACLFLNGLPLGMIWGLVFSYVEGRRASELLGAMLCASFILSSGVVKSVAVLFLHAGVPEVWMPAVTGAAFAPVLLVSLWWLERMPPPDARDEAERVARVPMRRADRVAFLREHGLSLLLLVAGYVLLTAIRDFRDNFAAELWTAMGYAGKAAMFSASELPVAVISLAGLAALMLVRDNMRALLAMHGVIIVGALSLGLSTLAFQAGLLAPLPWMILTGAGLYLAYTPFNAMLFDRMIAAIGKAGNAGFLIYVADASGYAGSVALLLFRSLAAPKMDWLPFFIHASYATAIVVGALTILSALGFAMRGRSRNAYATA
;
A
#
# COMPACT_ATOMS: atom_id res chain seq x y z
N MET A 1 -3.84 9.33 -27.18
CA MET A 1 -4.58 8.05 -27.08
C MET A 1 -3.73 6.92 -26.50
N THR A 2 -2.48 6.74 -26.95
CA THR A 2 -1.54 5.69 -26.49
C THR A 2 -1.15 5.76 -25.01
N LEU A 3 -0.96 6.97 -24.44
CA LEU A 3 -0.58 7.14 -23.03
C LEU A 3 -1.70 6.76 -22.05
N LEU A 4 -2.95 7.12 -22.35
CA LEU A 4 -4.10 6.82 -21.49
C LEU A 4 -4.45 5.34 -21.53
N LEU A 5 -4.38 4.72 -22.71
CA LEU A 5 -4.47 3.26 -22.86
C LEU A 5 -3.35 2.55 -22.09
N GLY A 6 -2.14 3.07 -22.12
CA GLY A 6 -1.02 2.58 -21.32
C GLY A 6 -1.25 2.64 -19.81
N GLY A 7 -1.77 3.77 -19.33
CA GLY A 7 -2.18 3.95 -17.93
C GLY A 7 -3.29 3.01 -17.51
N LEU A 8 -4.33 2.85 -18.34
CA LEU A 8 -5.42 1.89 -18.10
C LEU A 8 -4.94 0.44 -18.12
N ALA A 9 -4.01 0.09 -19.01
CA ALA A 9 -3.42 -1.24 -19.08
C ALA A 9 -2.52 -1.52 -17.86
N ALA A 10 -1.75 -0.53 -17.40
CA ALA A 10 -0.96 -0.66 -16.17
C ALA A 10 -1.87 -0.79 -14.93
N PHE A 11 -2.93 0.03 -14.87
CA PHE A 11 -3.98 -0.07 -13.86
C PHE A 11 -4.61 -1.46 -13.87
N GLY A 12 -5.06 -1.94 -15.03
CA GLY A 12 -5.73 -3.23 -15.18
C GLY A 12 -4.84 -4.43 -14.85
N ALA A 13 -3.56 -4.40 -15.24
CA ALA A 13 -2.60 -5.45 -14.92
C ALA A 13 -2.38 -5.55 -13.41
N TYR A 14 -2.17 -4.42 -12.73
CA TYR A 14 -1.95 -4.41 -11.29
C TYR A 14 -3.24 -4.70 -10.51
N PHE A 15 -4.38 -4.23 -11.03
CA PHE A 15 -5.71 -4.51 -10.49
C PHE A 15 -6.03 -6.01 -10.54
N ALA A 16 -5.77 -6.66 -11.67
CA ALA A 16 -5.95 -8.11 -11.79
C ALA A 16 -4.96 -8.89 -10.92
N MET A 17 -3.71 -8.43 -10.77
CA MET A 17 -2.74 -9.08 -9.87
C MET A 17 -3.25 -9.16 -8.42
N TYR A 18 -3.99 -8.15 -7.94
CA TYR A 18 -4.54 -8.16 -6.59
C TYR A 18 -5.48 -9.33 -6.32
N ALA A 19 -6.12 -9.91 -7.35
CA ALA A 19 -6.95 -11.11 -7.23
C ALA A 19 -6.13 -12.37 -6.90
N PHE A 20 -4.82 -12.36 -7.11
CA PHE A 20 -3.92 -13.45 -6.70
C PHE A 20 -3.32 -13.23 -5.30
N ARG A 21 -3.61 -12.07 -4.69
CA ARG A 21 -3.03 -11.65 -3.41
C ARG A 21 -4.05 -11.57 -2.29
N LYS A 22 -5.13 -10.81 -2.49
CA LYS A 22 -6.02 -10.34 -1.41
C LYS A 22 -7.31 -11.12 -1.16
N PRO A 23 -7.85 -11.95 -2.07
CA PRO A 23 -9.11 -12.66 -1.84
C PRO A 23 -9.20 -13.45 -0.54
N PHE A 24 -8.12 -14.14 -0.13
CA PHE A 24 -8.14 -14.95 1.10
C PHE A 24 -8.51 -14.14 2.35
N ALA A 25 -8.19 -12.84 2.39
CA ALA A 25 -8.54 -11.97 3.49
C ALA A 25 -10.05 -11.65 3.58
N ALA A 26 -10.86 -12.06 2.59
CA ALA A 26 -12.32 -12.01 2.67
C ALA A 26 -12.92 -13.12 3.54
N ALA A 27 -12.20 -14.22 3.74
CA ALA A 27 -12.58 -15.29 4.65
C ALA A 27 -12.09 -15.01 6.08
N THR A 28 -12.78 -15.57 7.07
CA THR A 28 -12.40 -15.47 8.49
C THR A 28 -11.57 -16.67 8.95
N PHE A 29 -11.72 -17.84 8.31
CA PHE A 29 -11.02 -19.08 8.65
C PHE A 29 -11.18 -19.51 10.12
N ALA A 30 -12.37 -19.32 10.69
CA ALA A 30 -12.62 -19.55 12.11
C ALA A 30 -12.48 -21.02 12.53
N ASP A 31 -12.91 -21.96 11.69
CA ASP A 31 -13.03 -23.39 12.04
C ASP A 31 -12.09 -24.29 11.21
N ILE A 32 -10.81 -23.91 11.10
CA ILE A 32 -9.81 -24.69 10.36
C ILE A 32 -9.27 -25.83 11.25
N GLY A 33 -9.61 -27.07 10.91
CA GLY A 33 -9.07 -28.26 11.56
C GLY A 33 -7.55 -28.40 11.39
N GLY A 34 -6.86 -28.87 12.44
CA GLY A 34 -5.41 -29.09 12.44
C GLY A 34 -4.57 -27.84 12.77
N TRP A 35 -5.21 -26.70 13.06
CA TRP A 35 -4.53 -25.50 13.56
C TRP A 35 -4.68 -25.38 15.08
N HIS A 36 -3.57 -25.52 15.81
CA HIS A 36 -3.56 -25.56 17.28
C HIS A 36 -2.63 -24.49 17.91
N PHE A 37 -2.28 -23.44 17.17
CA PHE A 37 -1.41 -22.37 17.65
C PHE A 37 -2.22 -21.23 18.29
N GLU A 38 -1.58 -20.45 19.16
CA GLU A 38 -2.22 -19.28 19.81
C GLU A 38 -2.55 -18.15 18.83
N ILE A 39 -1.76 -18.01 17.76
CA ILE A 39 -2.06 -17.08 16.68
C ILE A 39 -3.18 -17.64 15.81
N ASP A 40 -4.19 -16.82 15.51
CA ASP A 40 -5.26 -17.22 14.61
C ASP A 40 -4.73 -17.56 13.21
N TYR A 41 -5.36 -18.53 12.56
CA TYR A 41 -4.87 -19.07 11.28
C TYR A 41 -4.78 -17.97 10.21
N LYS A 42 -5.76 -17.07 10.13
CA LYS A 42 -5.75 -15.94 9.19
C LYS A 42 -4.55 -15.02 9.42
N SER A 43 -4.24 -14.67 10.66
CA SER A 43 -3.07 -13.88 11.02
C SER A 43 -1.78 -14.58 10.61
N ALA A 44 -1.67 -15.90 10.80
CA ALA A 44 -0.51 -16.66 10.33
C ALA A 44 -0.36 -16.63 8.80
N LEU A 45 -1.46 -16.78 8.05
CA LEU A 45 -1.48 -16.66 6.58
C LEU A 45 -1.02 -15.27 6.12
N LEU A 46 -1.53 -14.22 6.76
CA LEU A 46 -1.18 -12.82 6.46
C LEU A 46 0.30 -12.56 6.70
N ILE A 47 0.82 -13.00 7.86
CA ILE A 47 2.22 -12.83 8.22
C ILE A 47 3.11 -13.59 7.23
N ALA A 48 2.79 -14.84 6.89
CA ALA A 48 3.54 -15.63 5.93
C ALA A 48 3.59 -14.96 4.54
N GLN A 49 2.45 -14.48 4.04
CA GLN A 49 2.38 -13.78 2.75
C GLN A 49 3.21 -12.48 2.77
N VAL A 50 3.15 -11.70 3.87
CA VAL A 50 3.92 -10.46 4.02
C VAL A 50 5.42 -10.75 4.06
N PHE A 51 5.88 -11.81 4.74
CA PHE A 51 7.29 -12.21 4.72
C PHE A 51 7.76 -12.59 3.31
N GLY A 52 6.96 -13.35 2.56
CA GLY A 52 7.26 -13.66 1.16
C GLY A 52 7.38 -12.38 0.32
N TYR A 53 6.45 -11.45 0.50
CA TYR A 53 6.44 -10.16 -0.21
C TYR A 53 7.64 -9.27 0.15
N ALA A 54 8.02 -9.23 1.42
CA ALA A 54 9.20 -8.50 1.89
C ALA A 54 10.49 -9.08 1.29
N LEU A 55 10.65 -10.41 1.29
CA LEU A 55 11.79 -11.08 0.67
C LEU A 55 11.83 -10.83 -0.85
N SER A 56 10.67 -10.85 -1.50
CA SER A 56 10.51 -10.51 -2.92
C SER A 56 11.06 -9.13 -3.24
N LYS A 57 10.82 -8.13 -2.38
CA LYS A 57 11.34 -6.78 -2.56
C LYS A 57 12.86 -6.73 -2.47
N LEU A 58 13.47 -7.50 -1.56
CA LEU A 58 14.93 -7.61 -1.46
C LEU A 58 15.54 -8.16 -2.75
N ILE A 59 14.96 -9.24 -3.27
CA ILE A 59 15.40 -9.91 -4.51
C ILE A 59 15.14 -9.00 -5.72
N GLY A 60 13.96 -8.37 -5.75
CA GLY A 60 13.46 -7.56 -6.85
C GLY A 60 14.33 -6.35 -7.19
N VAL A 61 15.02 -5.75 -6.22
CA VAL A 61 15.96 -4.64 -6.48
C VAL A 61 17.03 -5.06 -7.50
N ARG A 62 17.54 -6.28 -7.39
CA ARG A 62 18.55 -6.80 -8.31
C ARG A 62 17.93 -7.25 -9.62
N VAL A 63 16.85 -8.04 -9.55
CA VAL A 63 16.19 -8.60 -10.75
C VAL A 63 15.66 -7.50 -11.67
N ILE A 64 14.98 -6.48 -11.14
CA ILE A 64 14.40 -5.38 -11.93
C ILE A 64 15.52 -4.49 -12.53
N ALA A 65 16.62 -4.29 -11.81
CA ALA A 65 17.75 -3.52 -12.31
C ALA A 65 18.49 -4.23 -13.46
N GLU A 66 18.52 -5.56 -13.45
CA GLU A 66 19.18 -6.39 -14.46
C GLU A 66 18.25 -6.72 -15.65
N PHE A 67 16.91 -6.65 -15.48
CA PHE A 67 15.96 -6.99 -16.53
C PHE A 67 15.75 -5.84 -17.54
N GLY A 68 15.99 -6.14 -18.81
CA GLY A 68 15.71 -5.21 -19.92
C GLY A 68 14.22 -5.02 -20.22
N ARG A 69 13.93 -4.33 -21.33
CA ARG A 69 12.55 -4.09 -21.82
C ARG A 69 11.87 -5.33 -22.41
N ARG A 70 12.66 -6.31 -22.87
CA ARG A 70 12.16 -7.53 -23.53
C ARG A 70 11.82 -8.61 -22.50
N GLY A 71 10.70 -9.30 -22.68
CA GLY A 71 10.30 -10.44 -21.83
C GLY A 71 9.63 -10.07 -20.50
N ARG A 72 9.17 -8.83 -20.34
CA ARG A 72 8.52 -8.38 -19.10
C ARG A 72 7.15 -9.02 -18.92
N ALA A 73 6.32 -9.11 -19.96
CA ALA A 73 5.04 -9.81 -19.82
C ALA A 73 5.22 -11.29 -19.51
N SER A 74 6.18 -11.99 -20.12
CA SER A 74 6.48 -13.38 -19.79
C SER A 74 6.92 -13.55 -18.34
N LEU A 75 7.74 -12.63 -17.81
CA LEU A 75 8.15 -12.66 -16.41
C LEU A 75 6.95 -12.40 -15.48
N ILE A 76 6.10 -11.41 -15.78
CA ILE A 76 4.88 -11.13 -15.00
C ILE A 76 3.96 -12.37 -14.99
N LEU A 77 3.76 -13.02 -16.14
CA LEU A 77 2.95 -14.24 -16.24
C LEU A 77 3.56 -15.40 -15.46
N ALA A 78 4.88 -15.61 -15.53
CA ALA A 78 5.55 -16.66 -14.77
C ALA A 78 5.42 -16.43 -13.26
N LEU A 79 5.60 -15.19 -12.79
CA LEU A 79 5.47 -14.83 -11.39
C LEU A 79 4.03 -14.99 -10.90
N ILE A 80 3.05 -14.45 -11.62
CA ILE A 80 1.63 -14.59 -11.26
C ILE A 80 1.18 -16.06 -11.34
N GLY A 81 1.63 -16.80 -12.35
CA GLY A 81 1.36 -18.24 -12.48
C GLY A 81 1.93 -19.03 -11.29
N THR A 82 3.16 -18.74 -10.87
CA THR A 82 3.78 -19.34 -9.68
C THR A 82 2.98 -19.00 -8.41
N SER A 83 2.55 -17.74 -8.29
CA SER A 83 1.70 -17.28 -7.19
C SER A 83 0.35 -18.01 -7.14
N TRP A 84 -0.26 -18.23 -8.30
CA TRP A 84 -1.51 -18.95 -8.45
C TRP A 84 -1.37 -20.44 -8.13
N LEU A 85 -0.31 -21.09 -8.59
CA LEU A 85 0.01 -22.47 -8.21
C LEU A 85 0.16 -22.62 -6.70
N ALA A 86 0.79 -21.64 -6.03
CA ALA A 86 0.86 -21.64 -4.58
C ALA A 86 -0.52 -21.52 -3.90
N LEU A 87 -1.49 -20.82 -4.50
CA LEU A 87 -2.88 -20.80 -4.01
C LEU A 87 -3.61 -22.12 -4.23
N VAL A 88 -3.33 -22.82 -5.34
CA VAL A 88 -3.85 -24.17 -5.58
C VAL A 88 -3.26 -25.15 -4.57
N LEU A 89 -1.95 -25.08 -4.30
CA LEU A 89 -1.30 -25.86 -3.26
C LEU A 89 -1.86 -25.55 -1.87
N PHE A 90 -2.15 -24.28 -1.57
CA PHE A 90 -2.80 -23.88 -0.33
C PHE A 90 -4.15 -24.59 -0.13
N ALA A 91 -4.92 -24.78 -1.19
CA ALA A 91 -6.21 -25.47 -1.12
C ALA A 91 -6.09 -27.00 -0.97
N LEU A 92 -4.96 -27.58 -1.40
CA LEU A 92 -4.71 -29.03 -1.39
C LEU A 92 -3.96 -29.50 -0.14
N VAL A 93 -3.14 -28.64 0.45
CA VAL A 93 -2.25 -28.99 1.57
C VAL A 93 -2.94 -28.64 2.89
N PRO A 94 -3.00 -29.56 3.88
CA PRO A 94 -3.60 -29.27 5.17
C PRO A 94 -2.74 -28.32 6.03
N PRO A 95 -3.34 -27.64 7.02
CA PRO A 95 -2.60 -26.94 8.07
C PRO A 95 -1.67 -27.89 8.83
N PRO A 96 -0.51 -27.41 9.34
CA PRO A 96 -0.01 -26.03 9.24
C PRO A 96 0.76 -25.73 7.95
N LEU A 97 1.01 -26.73 7.10
CA LEU A 97 1.88 -26.59 5.92
C LEU A 97 1.27 -25.66 4.85
N SER A 98 -0.05 -25.52 4.83
CA SER A 98 -0.78 -24.51 4.06
C SER A 98 -0.27 -23.07 4.27
N VAL A 99 0.23 -22.73 5.47
CA VAL A 99 0.80 -21.40 5.76
C VAL A 99 2.04 -21.12 4.91
N ALA A 100 2.89 -22.14 4.68
CA ALA A 100 4.04 -22.00 3.81
C ALA A 100 3.64 -21.73 2.34
N CYS A 101 2.47 -22.22 1.92
CA CYS A 101 1.93 -21.91 0.59
C CYS A 101 1.62 -20.42 0.43
N LEU A 102 1.19 -19.73 1.49
CA LEU A 102 0.97 -18.27 1.45
C LEU A 102 2.27 -17.47 1.39
N PHE A 103 3.34 -17.97 2.02
CA PHE A 103 4.68 -17.41 1.82
C PHE A 103 5.13 -17.54 0.36
N LEU A 104 4.97 -18.73 -0.23
CA LEU A 104 5.29 -18.99 -1.64
C LEU A 104 4.39 -18.19 -2.60
N ASN A 105 3.15 -17.90 -2.21
CA ASN A 105 2.25 -17.02 -2.95
C ASN A 105 2.73 -15.56 -2.92
N GLY A 106 3.16 -15.05 -1.76
CA GLY A 106 3.62 -13.68 -1.61
C GLY A 106 4.95 -13.37 -2.30
N LEU A 107 5.86 -14.36 -2.34
CA LEU A 107 7.20 -14.23 -2.91
C LEU A 107 7.27 -13.76 -4.38
N PRO A 108 6.49 -14.30 -5.34
CA PRO A 108 6.51 -13.80 -6.71
C PRO A 108 5.79 -12.44 -6.88
N LEU A 109 4.84 -12.11 -6.00
CA LEU A 109 3.97 -10.94 -6.18
C LEU A 109 4.66 -9.60 -5.87
N GLY A 110 5.68 -9.59 -5.00
CA GLY A 110 6.37 -8.36 -4.57
C GLY A 110 7.07 -7.59 -5.69
N MET A 111 7.41 -8.26 -6.79
CA MET A 111 8.08 -7.67 -7.95
C MET A 111 7.12 -7.10 -9.00
N ILE A 112 5.83 -7.48 -8.97
CA ILE A 112 4.88 -7.13 -10.05
C ILE A 112 4.70 -5.63 -10.18
N TRP A 113 4.62 -4.90 -9.06
CA TRP A 113 4.49 -3.43 -9.09
C TRP A 113 5.62 -2.79 -9.89
N GLY A 114 6.87 -3.16 -9.61
CA GLY A 114 8.04 -2.58 -10.28
C GLY A 114 8.10 -2.97 -11.76
N LEU A 115 7.74 -4.21 -12.10
CA LEU A 115 7.66 -4.67 -13.48
C LEU A 115 6.58 -3.91 -14.27
N VAL A 116 5.38 -3.72 -13.71
CA VAL A 116 4.31 -2.95 -14.34
C VAL A 116 4.69 -1.47 -14.43
N PHE A 117 5.24 -0.89 -13.36
CA PHE A 117 5.69 0.50 -13.34
C PHE A 117 6.77 0.77 -14.39
N SER A 118 7.68 -0.19 -14.64
CA SER A 118 8.75 -0.04 -15.64
C SER A 118 8.25 0.16 -17.09
N TYR A 119 6.99 -0.13 -17.39
CA TYR A 119 6.37 0.15 -18.70
C TYR A 119 5.94 1.61 -18.87
N VAL A 120 5.58 2.25 -17.76
CA VAL A 120 5.06 3.62 -17.70
C VAL A 120 6.09 4.63 -17.20
N GLU A 121 7.15 4.17 -16.53
CA GLU A 121 8.27 4.98 -16.06
C GLU A 121 9.04 5.62 -17.23
N GLY A 122 9.57 6.82 -16.98
CA GLY A 122 10.44 7.53 -17.91
C GLY A 122 9.68 8.27 -19.01
N ARG A 123 8.39 8.51 -18.82
CA ARG A 123 7.52 9.30 -19.71
C ARG A 123 7.18 10.66 -19.10
N ARG A 124 6.80 11.65 -19.92
CA ARG A 124 6.35 12.97 -19.46
C ARG A 124 5.16 12.89 -18.50
N ALA A 125 4.31 11.87 -18.65
CA ALA A 125 3.17 11.59 -17.79
C ALA A 125 3.44 10.57 -16.67
N SER A 126 4.71 10.31 -16.31
CA SER A 126 5.07 9.29 -15.31
C SER A 126 4.38 9.52 -13.96
N GLU A 127 4.22 10.78 -13.53
CA GLU A 127 3.54 11.12 -12.27
C GLU A 127 2.06 10.75 -12.30
N LEU A 128 1.36 11.07 -13.40
CA LEU A 128 -0.03 10.70 -13.60
C LEU A 128 -0.21 9.18 -13.68
N LEU A 129 0.64 8.50 -14.45
CA LEU A 129 0.59 7.05 -14.61
C LEU A 129 0.93 6.33 -13.29
N GLY A 130 1.87 6.87 -12.51
CA GLY A 130 2.17 6.42 -11.16
C GLY A 130 0.99 6.61 -10.21
N ALA A 131 0.30 7.76 -10.28
CA ALA A 131 -0.91 8.01 -9.50
C ALA A 131 -2.06 7.06 -9.86
N MET A 132 -2.25 6.74 -11.14
CA MET A 132 -3.20 5.71 -11.58
C MET A 132 -2.82 4.33 -11.03
N LEU A 133 -1.54 3.97 -11.02
CA LEU A 133 -1.09 2.72 -10.43
C LEU A 133 -1.33 2.70 -8.90
N CYS A 134 -1.13 3.82 -8.21
CA CYS A 134 -1.50 3.97 -6.81
C CYS A 134 -3.02 3.86 -6.57
N ALA A 135 -3.83 4.47 -7.43
CA ALA A 135 -5.30 4.33 -7.40
C ALA A 135 -5.74 2.87 -7.45
N SER A 136 -5.07 2.10 -8.32
CA SER A 136 -5.46 0.72 -8.58
C SER A 136 -5.45 -0.10 -7.30
N PHE A 137 -4.42 0.01 -6.45
CA PHE A 137 -4.29 -0.89 -5.31
C PHE A 137 -5.31 -0.63 -4.19
N ILE A 138 -5.76 0.62 -4.06
CA ILE A 138 -6.83 1.02 -3.12
C ILE A 138 -8.13 0.34 -3.56
N LEU A 139 -8.52 0.53 -4.82
CA LEU A 139 -9.77 -0.02 -5.34
C LEU A 139 -9.75 -1.55 -5.46
N SER A 140 -8.62 -2.10 -5.91
CA SER A 140 -8.51 -3.53 -6.24
C SER A 140 -8.81 -4.41 -5.05
N SER A 141 -8.31 -4.05 -3.86
CA SER A 141 -8.50 -4.85 -2.66
C SER A 141 -9.98 -5.01 -2.32
N GLY A 142 -10.77 -3.93 -2.41
CA GLY A 142 -12.21 -3.96 -2.17
C GLY A 142 -12.94 -4.81 -3.21
N VAL A 143 -12.64 -4.61 -4.50
CA VAL A 143 -13.33 -5.31 -5.61
C VAL A 143 -13.05 -6.81 -5.59
N VAL A 144 -11.79 -7.22 -5.43
CA VAL A 144 -11.45 -8.65 -5.43
C VAL A 144 -12.02 -9.36 -4.20
N LYS A 145 -12.15 -8.67 -3.05
CA LYS A 145 -12.83 -9.22 -1.86
C LYS A 145 -14.34 -9.31 -2.06
N SER A 146 -14.96 -8.34 -2.72
CA SER A 146 -16.37 -8.45 -3.12
C SER A 146 -16.60 -9.70 -3.98
N VAL A 147 -15.75 -9.92 -5.00
CA VAL A 147 -15.85 -11.10 -5.87
C VAL A 147 -15.57 -12.40 -5.09
N ALA A 148 -14.59 -12.40 -4.20
CA ALA A 148 -14.29 -13.52 -3.31
C ALA A 148 -15.51 -13.94 -2.48
N VAL A 149 -16.20 -12.99 -1.86
CA VAL A 149 -17.43 -13.27 -1.08
C VAL A 149 -18.55 -13.80 -1.96
N LEU A 150 -18.68 -13.34 -3.21
CA LEU A 150 -19.64 -13.92 -4.15
C LEU A 150 -19.33 -15.39 -4.45
N PHE A 151 -18.06 -15.77 -4.57
CA PHE A 151 -17.67 -17.18 -4.70
C PHE A 151 -17.98 -17.99 -3.44
N LEU A 152 -17.77 -17.43 -2.24
CA LEU A 152 -18.17 -18.09 -0.99
C LEU A 152 -19.70 -18.34 -0.97
N HIS A 153 -20.50 -17.35 -1.38
CA HIS A 153 -21.95 -17.51 -1.51
C HIS A 153 -22.36 -18.54 -2.56
N ALA A 154 -21.55 -18.70 -3.61
CA ALA A 154 -21.74 -19.74 -4.62
C ALA A 154 -21.28 -21.14 -4.14
N GLY A 155 -20.88 -21.29 -2.87
CA GLY A 155 -20.49 -22.56 -2.27
C GLY A 155 -19.02 -22.95 -2.49
N VAL A 156 -18.18 -22.04 -2.99
CA VAL A 156 -16.74 -22.29 -3.10
C VAL A 156 -16.13 -22.33 -1.69
N PRO A 157 -15.42 -23.40 -1.30
CA PRO A 157 -14.79 -23.48 0.02
C PRO A 157 -13.76 -22.36 0.26
N GLU A 158 -13.61 -21.91 1.51
CA GLU A 158 -12.72 -20.80 1.88
C GLU A 158 -11.27 -20.99 1.41
N VAL A 159 -10.77 -22.23 1.42
CA VAL A 159 -9.40 -22.56 0.99
C VAL A 159 -9.22 -22.52 -0.53
N TRP A 160 -10.28 -22.77 -1.31
CA TRP A 160 -10.26 -22.74 -2.78
C TRP A 160 -10.58 -21.36 -3.36
N MET A 161 -11.36 -20.56 -2.63
CA MET A 161 -11.81 -19.23 -3.06
C MET A 161 -10.69 -18.32 -3.58
N PRO A 162 -9.47 -18.27 -2.98
CA PRO A 162 -8.39 -17.43 -3.50
C PRO A 162 -7.94 -17.83 -4.90
N ALA A 163 -7.78 -19.12 -5.17
CA ALA A 163 -7.36 -19.64 -6.46
C ALA A 163 -8.43 -19.41 -7.55
N VAL A 164 -9.71 -19.62 -7.21
CA VAL A 164 -10.85 -19.38 -8.10
C VAL A 164 -10.98 -17.89 -8.43
N THR A 165 -10.84 -17.03 -7.42
CA THR A 165 -10.89 -15.57 -7.63
C THR A 165 -9.72 -15.11 -8.50
N GLY A 166 -8.51 -15.59 -8.28
CA GLY A 166 -7.37 -15.30 -9.16
C GLY A 166 -7.62 -15.71 -10.62
N ALA A 167 -8.14 -16.92 -10.84
CA ALA A 167 -8.49 -17.41 -12.17
C ALA A 167 -9.54 -16.53 -12.87
N ALA A 168 -10.54 -16.03 -12.14
CA ALA A 168 -11.57 -15.14 -12.69
C ALA A 168 -11.02 -13.79 -13.20
N PHE A 169 -9.90 -13.31 -12.66
CA PHE A 169 -9.25 -12.07 -13.09
C PHE A 169 -8.11 -12.29 -14.11
N ALA A 170 -7.76 -13.54 -14.42
CA ALA A 170 -6.75 -13.85 -15.44
C ALA A 170 -7.06 -13.25 -16.82
N PRO A 171 -8.31 -13.22 -17.33
CA PRO A 171 -8.63 -12.56 -18.60
C PRO A 171 -8.28 -11.07 -18.60
N VAL A 172 -8.59 -10.35 -17.51
CA VAL A 172 -8.26 -8.93 -17.35
C VAL A 172 -6.75 -8.74 -17.38
N LEU A 173 -6.00 -9.57 -16.64
CA LEU A 173 -4.54 -9.55 -16.65
C LEU A 173 -3.96 -9.75 -18.06
N LEU A 174 -4.44 -10.77 -18.79
CA LEU A 174 -3.94 -11.10 -20.13
C LEU A 174 -4.19 -9.96 -21.12
N VAL A 175 -5.39 -9.39 -21.12
CA VAL A 175 -5.74 -8.23 -21.97
C VAL A 175 -4.88 -7.02 -21.61
N SER A 176 -4.71 -6.73 -20.32
CA SER A 176 -3.85 -5.63 -19.88
C SER A 176 -2.39 -5.80 -20.28
N LEU A 177 -1.82 -7.00 -20.12
CA LEU A 177 -0.45 -7.30 -20.55
C LEU A 177 -0.28 -7.21 -22.07
N TRP A 178 -1.28 -7.68 -22.83
CA TRP A 178 -1.28 -7.59 -24.29
C TRP A 178 -1.19 -6.14 -24.79
N TRP A 179 -1.86 -5.21 -24.11
CA TRP A 179 -1.78 -3.77 -24.38
C TRP A 179 -0.46 -3.16 -23.89
N LEU A 180 0.04 -3.57 -22.72
CA LEU A 180 1.31 -3.07 -22.18
C LEU A 180 2.50 -3.42 -23.09
N GLU A 181 2.56 -4.64 -23.63
CA GLU A 181 3.61 -5.06 -24.58
C GLU A 181 3.53 -4.33 -25.94
N ARG A 182 2.35 -3.81 -26.29
CA ARG A 182 2.15 -2.99 -27.49
C ARG A 182 2.45 -1.51 -27.28
N MET A 183 2.82 -1.11 -26.07
CA MET A 183 3.16 0.29 -25.84
C MET A 183 4.45 0.67 -26.57
N PRO A 184 4.45 1.79 -27.31
CA PRO A 184 5.66 2.28 -27.96
C PRO A 184 6.72 2.63 -26.90
N PRO A 185 8.02 2.56 -27.23
CA PRO A 185 9.06 3.08 -26.35
C PRO A 185 8.85 4.58 -26.02
N PRO A 186 9.42 5.08 -24.89
CA PRO A 186 9.51 6.50 -24.62
C PRO A 186 10.06 7.24 -25.83
N ASP A 187 9.48 8.39 -26.16
CA ASP A 187 9.94 9.20 -27.28
C ASP A 187 11.10 10.12 -26.87
N ALA A 188 11.72 10.80 -27.84
CA ALA A 188 12.84 11.72 -27.55
C ALA A 188 12.44 12.89 -26.62
N ARG A 189 11.14 13.21 -26.52
CA ARG A 189 10.63 14.25 -25.60
C ARG A 189 10.53 13.71 -24.18
N ASP A 190 10.13 12.45 -24.02
CA ASP A 190 10.16 11.72 -22.75
C ASP A 190 11.59 11.64 -22.19
N GLU A 191 12.60 11.41 -23.04
CA GLU A 191 14.01 11.36 -22.62
C GLU A 191 14.59 12.73 -22.28
N ALA A 192 14.21 13.78 -23.02
CA ALA A 192 14.70 15.15 -22.79
C ALA A 192 14.21 15.76 -21.46
N GLU A 193 13.03 15.36 -20.97
CA GLU A 193 12.49 15.82 -19.68
C GLU A 193 12.90 14.92 -18.50
N ARG A 194 13.71 13.89 -18.75
CA ARG A 194 14.16 12.96 -17.72
C ARG A 194 15.20 13.63 -16.83
N VAL A 195 14.83 13.90 -15.58
CA VAL A 195 15.82 14.17 -14.54
C VAL A 195 16.49 12.84 -14.16
N ALA A 196 17.79 12.72 -14.44
CA ALA A 196 18.58 11.55 -14.05
C ALA A 196 18.59 11.42 -12.52
N ARG A 197 18.05 10.31 -12.00
CA ARG A 197 18.12 9.97 -10.57
C ARG A 197 19.54 9.50 -10.24
N VAL A 198 20.35 10.37 -9.64
CA VAL A 198 21.71 10.02 -9.22
C VAL A 198 21.67 9.30 -7.87
N PRO A 199 22.25 8.09 -7.74
CA PRO A 199 22.32 7.40 -6.44
C PRO A 199 23.20 8.15 -5.44
N MET A 200 22.74 8.31 -4.20
CA MET A 200 23.58 8.86 -3.12
C MET A 200 24.73 7.92 -2.77
N ARG A 201 25.95 8.47 -2.64
CA ARG A 201 27.10 7.74 -2.08
C ARG A 201 26.90 7.54 -0.58
N ARG A 202 27.62 6.58 0.00
CA ARG A 202 27.50 6.22 1.42
C ARG A 202 27.78 7.41 2.35
N ALA A 203 28.74 8.25 2.01
CA ALA A 203 29.08 9.47 2.77
C ALA A 203 27.92 10.47 2.80
N ASP A 204 27.27 10.72 1.66
CA ASP A 204 26.15 11.66 1.55
C ASP A 204 24.94 11.21 2.38
N ARG A 205 24.69 9.88 2.45
CA ARG A 205 23.61 9.33 3.28
C ARG A 205 23.84 9.58 4.77
N VAL A 206 25.07 9.40 5.25
CA VAL A 206 25.42 9.63 6.65
C VAL A 206 25.32 11.12 6.99
N ALA A 207 25.83 12.00 6.12
CA ALA A 207 25.70 13.44 6.29
C ALA A 207 24.23 13.88 6.33
N PHE A 208 23.40 13.35 5.41
CA PHE A 208 21.96 13.63 5.37
C PHE A 208 21.24 13.18 6.64
N LEU A 209 21.53 11.97 7.14
CA LEU A 209 20.91 11.45 8.37
C LEU A 209 21.39 12.19 9.62
N ARG A 210 22.64 12.66 9.68
CA ARG A 210 23.09 13.50 10.80
C ARG A 210 22.36 14.83 10.85
N GLU A 211 22.09 15.40 9.68
CA GLU A 211 21.42 16.70 9.59
C GLU A 211 19.90 16.57 9.75
N HIS A 212 19.23 15.68 9.03
CA HIS A 212 17.76 15.59 8.97
C HIS A 212 17.17 14.34 9.62
N GLY A 213 18.00 13.50 10.24
CA GLY A 213 17.59 12.17 10.71
C GLY A 213 16.48 12.19 11.75
N LEU A 214 16.42 13.20 12.63
CA LEU A 214 15.34 13.28 13.62
C LEU A 214 13.98 13.52 12.95
N SER A 215 13.84 14.56 12.11
CA SER A 215 12.59 14.82 11.39
C SER A 215 12.19 13.66 10.49
N LEU A 216 13.16 13.04 9.83
CA LEU A 216 12.95 11.84 9.01
C LEU A 216 12.47 10.65 9.87
N LEU A 217 13.08 10.41 11.02
CA LEU A 217 12.71 9.32 11.93
C LEU A 217 11.27 9.50 12.42
N LEU A 218 10.87 10.73 12.79
CA LEU A 218 9.51 11.03 13.22
C LEU A 218 8.49 10.76 12.09
N LEU A 219 8.80 11.18 10.86
CA LEU A 219 7.96 10.92 9.69
C LEU A 219 7.86 9.43 9.37
N VAL A 220 8.99 8.71 9.37
CA VAL A 220 9.03 7.27 9.10
C VAL A 220 8.29 6.50 10.20
N ALA A 221 8.44 6.87 11.47
CA ALA A 221 7.68 6.26 12.57
C ALA A 221 6.16 6.46 12.38
N GLY A 222 5.73 7.65 12.00
CA GLY A 222 4.33 7.92 11.64
C GLY A 222 3.87 7.07 10.44
N TYR A 223 4.69 6.96 9.40
CA TYR A 223 4.41 6.11 8.23
C TYR A 223 4.24 4.63 8.60
N VAL A 224 5.08 4.11 9.50
CA VAL A 224 5.00 2.72 9.95
C VAL A 224 3.65 2.44 10.61
N LEU A 225 3.20 3.34 11.49
CA LEU A 225 1.89 3.22 12.15
C LEU A 225 0.73 3.30 11.15
N LEU A 226 0.78 4.27 10.23
CA LEU A 226 -0.22 4.41 9.15
C LEU A 226 -0.29 3.16 8.28
N THR A 227 0.86 2.58 7.95
CA THR A 227 0.94 1.35 7.15
C THR A 227 0.32 0.18 7.90
N ALA A 228 0.67 0.02 9.18
CA ALA A 228 0.18 -1.07 10.02
C ALA A 228 -1.33 -1.02 10.19
N ILE A 229 -1.90 0.13 10.51
CA ILE A 229 -3.35 0.27 10.72
C ILE A 229 -4.13 0.17 9.40
N ARG A 230 -3.57 0.66 8.28
CA ARG A 230 -4.15 0.50 6.95
C ARG A 230 -4.20 -0.97 6.56
N ASP A 231 -3.09 -1.69 6.73
CA ASP A 231 -3.01 -3.12 6.42
C ASP A 231 -3.96 -3.92 7.31
N PHE A 232 -4.06 -3.58 8.59
CA PHE A 232 -5.04 -4.16 9.50
C PHE A 232 -6.47 -3.93 9.00
N ARG A 233 -6.86 -2.67 8.74
CA ARG A 233 -8.20 -2.31 8.24
C ARG A 233 -8.55 -3.10 6.99
N ASP A 234 -7.61 -3.18 6.05
CA ASP A 234 -7.81 -3.89 4.80
C ASP A 234 -7.94 -5.40 5.03
N ASN A 235 -6.98 -6.02 5.71
CA ASN A 235 -6.92 -7.47 5.87
C ASN A 235 -8.05 -8.04 6.76
N PHE A 236 -8.53 -7.25 7.72
CA PHE A 236 -9.59 -7.65 8.66
C PHE A 236 -10.94 -6.97 8.36
N ALA A 237 -11.12 -6.44 7.15
CA ALA A 237 -12.36 -5.80 6.74
C ALA A 237 -13.58 -6.72 6.89
N ALA A 238 -13.43 -8.02 6.62
CA ALA A 238 -14.52 -9.00 6.75
C ALA A 238 -15.01 -9.12 8.20
N GLU A 239 -14.08 -9.15 9.15
CA GLU A 239 -14.34 -9.19 10.59
C GLU A 239 -14.95 -7.88 11.08
N LEU A 240 -14.45 -6.74 10.62
CA LEU A 240 -15.00 -5.43 10.95
C LEU A 240 -16.46 -5.32 10.46
N TRP A 241 -16.73 -5.70 9.22
CA TRP A 241 -18.11 -5.70 8.69
C TRP A 241 -19.02 -6.65 9.44
N THR A 242 -18.53 -7.85 9.77
CA THR A 242 -19.27 -8.85 10.56
C THR A 242 -19.64 -8.29 11.93
N ALA A 243 -18.68 -7.69 12.64
CA ALA A 243 -18.90 -7.08 13.95
C ALA A 243 -19.88 -5.89 13.92
N MET A 244 -20.01 -5.22 12.76
CA MET A 244 -20.97 -4.12 12.55
C MET A 244 -22.33 -4.57 12.01
N GLY A 245 -22.59 -5.88 11.89
CA GLY A 245 -23.87 -6.42 11.40
C GLY A 245 -23.99 -6.53 9.87
N TYR A 246 -22.87 -6.53 9.15
CA TYR A 246 -22.79 -6.64 7.69
C TYR A 246 -22.08 -7.92 7.22
N ALA A 247 -22.15 -8.99 8.02
CA ALA A 247 -21.58 -10.30 7.69
C ALA A 247 -22.00 -10.76 6.28
N GLY A 248 -21.04 -11.26 5.49
CA GLY A 248 -21.29 -11.77 4.14
C GLY A 248 -21.71 -10.73 3.08
N LYS A 249 -21.84 -9.44 3.41
CA LYS A 249 -22.29 -8.44 2.42
C LYS A 249 -21.15 -8.02 1.48
N ALA A 250 -20.95 -8.78 0.40
CA ALA A 250 -19.94 -8.56 -0.64
C ALA A 250 -19.82 -7.10 -1.11
N ALA A 251 -20.96 -6.41 -1.31
CA ALA A 251 -21.00 -5.04 -1.80
C ALA A 251 -20.28 -4.04 -0.87
N MET A 252 -20.18 -4.32 0.44
CA MET A 252 -19.62 -3.39 1.41
C MET A 252 -18.13 -3.12 1.18
N PHE A 253 -17.37 -4.13 0.74
CA PHE A 253 -15.94 -3.99 0.44
C PHE A 253 -15.68 -3.00 -0.70
N SER A 254 -16.42 -3.13 -1.81
CA SER A 254 -16.28 -2.19 -2.94
C SER A 254 -16.88 -0.82 -2.63
N ALA A 255 -18.03 -0.78 -1.95
CA ALA A 255 -18.71 0.45 -1.60
C ALA A 255 -17.90 1.34 -0.65
N SER A 256 -17.07 0.77 0.22
CA SER A 256 -16.16 1.55 1.06
C SER A 256 -14.90 2.00 0.31
N GLU A 257 -14.27 1.12 -0.49
CA GLU A 257 -12.98 1.44 -1.11
C GLU A 257 -13.08 2.39 -2.32
N LEU A 258 -14.20 2.41 -3.03
CA LEU A 258 -14.36 3.29 -4.18
C LEU A 258 -14.31 4.79 -3.78
N PRO A 259 -15.11 5.27 -2.81
CA PRO A 259 -14.98 6.64 -2.31
C PRO A 259 -13.60 6.94 -1.70
N VAL A 260 -13.02 5.97 -1.00
CA VAL A 260 -11.67 6.10 -0.41
C VAL A 260 -10.64 6.36 -1.49
N ALA A 261 -10.66 5.61 -2.60
CA ALA A 261 -9.76 5.82 -3.73
C ALA A 261 -9.95 7.21 -4.35
N VAL A 262 -11.20 7.62 -4.60
CA VAL A 262 -11.51 8.94 -5.18
C VAL A 262 -11.02 10.08 -4.30
N ILE A 263 -11.32 10.06 -3.00
CA ILE A 263 -10.89 11.09 -2.06
C ILE A 263 -9.36 11.14 -1.96
N SER A 264 -8.71 9.99 -1.88
CA SER A 264 -7.24 9.90 -1.75
C SER A 264 -6.53 10.45 -2.98
N LEU A 265 -7.04 10.12 -4.18
CA LEU A 265 -6.47 10.61 -5.44
C LEU A 265 -6.73 12.09 -5.64
N ALA A 266 -7.90 12.60 -5.28
CA ALA A 266 -8.20 14.02 -5.33
C ALA A 266 -7.25 14.81 -4.42
N GLY A 267 -6.98 14.30 -3.20
CA GLY A 267 -6.01 14.90 -2.29
C GLY A 267 -4.58 14.89 -2.86
N LEU A 268 -4.15 13.79 -3.48
CA LEU A 268 -2.84 13.71 -4.11
C LEU A 268 -2.71 14.64 -5.32
N ALA A 269 -3.75 14.71 -6.16
CA ALA A 269 -3.80 15.59 -7.32
C ALA A 269 -3.73 17.07 -6.89
N ALA A 270 -4.42 17.46 -5.81
CA ALA A 270 -4.35 18.79 -5.25
C ALA A 270 -2.92 19.15 -4.78
N LEU A 271 -2.19 18.19 -4.20
CA LEU A 271 -0.79 18.39 -3.81
C LEU A 271 0.15 18.60 -5.02
N MET A 272 -0.12 17.97 -6.17
CA MET A 272 0.69 18.16 -7.39
C MET A 272 0.59 19.58 -7.95
N LEU A 273 -0.49 20.32 -7.66
CA LEU A 273 -0.66 21.71 -8.09
C LEU A 273 0.32 22.67 -7.38
N VAL A 274 0.91 22.24 -6.26
CA VAL A 274 1.86 23.05 -5.49
C VAL A 274 3.25 22.98 -6.12
N ARG A 275 3.63 24.05 -6.82
CA ARG A 275 4.92 24.13 -7.53
C ARG A 275 6.12 24.29 -6.59
N ASP A 276 6.00 25.14 -5.57
CA ASP A 276 7.08 25.40 -4.62
C ASP A 276 7.34 24.19 -3.71
N ASN A 277 8.59 23.71 -3.66
CA ASN A 277 8.95 22.48 -2.95
C ASN A 277 8.77 22.60 -1.43
N MET A 278 9.04 23.76 -0.84
CA MET A 278 8.87 23.96 0.60
C MET A 278 7.39 24.05 0.97
N ARG A 279 6.59 24.77 0.19
CA ARG A 279 5.13 24.82 0.38
C ARG A 279 4.51 23.45 0.14
N ALA A 280 4.98 22.70 -0.85
CA ALA A 280 4.54 21.33 -1.11
C ALA A 280 4.85 20.42 0.07
N LEU A 281 6.06 20.50 0.64
CA LEU A 281 6.45 19.73 1.82
C LEU A 281 5.56 20.04 3.03
N LEU A 282 5.27 21.32 3.30
CA LEU A 282 4.38 21.73 4.40
C LEU A 282 2.92 21.34 4.13
N ALA A 283 2.44 21.47 2.89
CA ALA A 283 1.12 21.01 2.49
C ALA A 283 0.94 19.50 2.70
N MET A 284 1.98 18.69 2.43
CA MET A 284 1.95 17.26 2.72
C MET A 284 1.87 16.95 4.21
N HIS A 285 2.59 17.69 5.08
CA HIS A 285 2.40 17.57 6.53
C HIS A 285 0.96 17.92 6.93
N GLY A 286 0.38 18.96 6.33
CA GLY A 286 -1.02 19.32 6.51
C GLY A 286 -1.99 18.19 6.12
N VAL A 287 -1.78 17.56 4.96
CA VAL A 287 -2.59 16.42 4.51
C VAL A 287 -2.47 15.22 5.45
N ILE A 288 -1.26 14.94 5.96
CA ILE A 288 -1.05 13.88 6.95
C ILE A 288 -1.82 14.17 8.25
N ILE A 289 -1.80 15.43 8.73
CA ILE A 289 -2.55 15.85 9.91
C ILE A 289 -4.06 15.73 9.66
N VAL A 290 -4.55 16.18 8.50
CA VAL A 290 -5.98 16.03 8.12
C VAL A 290 -6.37 14.56 8.08
N GLY A 291 -5.52 13.67 7.55
CA GLY A 291 -5.76 12.24 7.54
C GLY A 291 -5.82 11.63 8.95
N ALA A 292 -4.91 12.04 9.84
CA ALA A 292 -4.91 11.61 11.24
C ALA A 292 -6.15 12.11 12.01
N LEU A 293 -6.54 13.37 11.81
CA LEU A 293 -7.77 13.92 12.38
C LEU A 293 -9.01 13.22 11.83
N SER A 294 -9.06 12.94 10.53
CA SER A 294 -10.16 12.19 9.92
C SER A 294 -10.29 10.80 10.54
N LEU A 295 -9.18 10.08 10.75
CA LEU A 295 -9.16 8.79 11.44
C LEU A 295 -9.71 8.88 12.87
N GLY A 296 -9.22 9.82 13.68
CA GLY A 296 -9.63 9.95 15.08
C GLY A 296 -11.06 10.47 15.25
N LEU A 297 -11.41 11.56 14.57
CA LEU A 297 -12.72 12.21 14.70
C LEU A 297 -13.86 11.36 14.11
N SER A 298 -13.63 10.67 12.99
CA SER A 298 -14.64 9.75 12.46
C SER A 298 -14.85 8.54 13.38
N THR A 299 -13.79 8.05 14.03
CA THR A 299 -13.91 6.97 15.02
C THR A 299 -14.67 7.43 16.27
N LEU A 300 -14.43 8.67 16.73
CA LEU A 300 -15.20 9.28 17.83
C LEU A 300 -16.67 9.43 17.46
N ALA A 301 -16.96 9.96 16.28
CA ALA A 301 -18.32 10.13 15.79
C ALA A 301 -19.04 8.77 15.61
N PHE A 302 -18.33 7.72 15.19
CA PHE A 302 -18.86 6.35 15.13
C PHE A 302 -19.23 5.82 16.52
N GLN A 303 -18.34 5.94 17.51
CA GLN A 303 -18.63 5.51 18.88
C GLN A 303 -19.76 6.32 19.54
N ALA A 304 -19.90 7.59 19.20
CA ALA A 304 -21.00 8.44 19.65
C ALA A 304 -22.34 8.15 18.94
N GLY A 305 -22.37 7.19 18.00
CA GLY A 305 -23.57 6.86 17.22
C GLY A 305 -23.94 7.89 16.15
N LEU A 306 -23.07 8.88 15.88
CA LEU A 306 -23.29 9.94 14.88
C LEU A 306 -22.96 9.46 13.45
N LEU A 307 -22.10 8.44 13.31
CA LEU A 307 -21.78 7.83 12.03
C LEU A 307 -22.24 6.38 11.98
N ALA A 308 -22.89 6.03 10.87
CA ALA A 308 -23.15 4.64 10.54
C ALA A 308 -21.85 3.91 10.11
N PRO A 309 -21.83 2.56 10.13
CA PRO A 309 -20.68 1.74 9.71
C PRO A 309 -20.03 2.11 8.38
N LEU A 310 -20.81 2.37 7.33
CA LEU A 310 -20.29 2.65 6.00
C LEU A 310 -19.55 4.00 5.90
N PRO A 311 -20.15 5.14 6.29
CA PRO A 311 -19.44 6.41 6.38
C PRO A 311 -18.19 6.35 7.26
N TRP A 312 -18.24 5.64 8.39
CA TRP A 312 -17.07 5.47 9.26
C TRP A 312 -15.92 4.73 8.55
N MET A 313 -16.21 3.61 7.89
CA MET A 313 -15.22 2.88 7.11
C MET A 313 -14.66 3.71 5.95
N ILE A 314 -15.48 4.54 5.30
CA ILE A 314 -15.03 5.45 4.23
C ILE A 314 -14.11 6.54 4.80
N LEU A 315 -14.49 7.22 5.87
CA LEU A 315 -13.72 8.32 6.44
C LEU A 315 -12.40 7.84 7.05
N THR A 316 -12.41 6.74 7.81
CA THR A 316 -11.16 6.14 8.33
C THR A 316 -10.25 5.67 7.20
N GLY A 317 -10.80 5.01 6.18
CA GLY A 317 -10.04 4.61 4.99
C GLY A 317 -9.42 5.80 4.28
N ALA A 318 -10.23 6.82 3.96
CA ALA A 318 -9.77 8.02 3.26
C ALA A 318 -8.72 8.77 4.07
N GLY A 319 -8.91 8.93 5.38
CA GLY A 319 -7.92 9.55 6.26
C GLY A 319 -6.58 8.81 6.26
N LEU A 320 -6.60 7.47 6.35
CA LEU A 320 -5.40 6.64 6.29
C LEU A 320 -4.69 6.76 4.95
N TYR A 321 -5.41 6.64 3.84
CA TYR A 321 -4.80 6.72 2.51
C TYR A 321 -4.32 8.14 2.16
N LEU A 322 -5.02 9.19 2.59
CA LEU A 322 -4.55 10.58 2.45
C LEU A 322 -3.24 10.80 3.20
N ALA A 323 -3.12 10.30 4.43
CA ALA A 323 -1.89 10.42 5.21
C ALA A 323 -0.75 9.50 4.69
N TYR A 324 -1.09 8.33 4.17
CA TYR A 324 -0.12 7.32 3.73
C TYR A 324 0.46 7.60 2.33
N THR A 325 -0.37 8.00 1.38
CA THR A 325 -0.01 8.08 -0.05
C THR A 325 1.16 9.05 -0.34
N PRO A 326 1.26 10.24 0.29
CA PRO A 326 2.35 11.18 0.05
C PRO A 326 3.74 10.56 0.22
N PHE A 327 3.92 9.66 1.20
CA PHE A 327 5.19 8.98 1.48
C PHE A 327 5.69 8.13 0.30
N ASN A 328 4.77 7.55 -0.47
CA ASN A 328 5.10 6.66 -1.58
C ASN A 328 5.21 7.39 -2.93
N ALA A 329 4.73 8.63 -3.01
CA ALA A 329 4.61 9.36 -4.27
C ALA A 329 5.56 10.54 -4.38
N MET A 330 5.59 11.43 -3.40
CA MET A 330 6.17 12.78 -3.59
C MET A 330 6.87 13.36 -2.36
N LEU A 331 6.60 12.86 -1.15
CA LEU A 331 7.11 13.44 0.09
C LEU A 331 8.63 13.48 0.13
N PHE A 332 9.29 12.35 -0.15
CA PHE A 332 10.74 12.26 -0.10
C PHE A 332 11.40 13.06 -1.22
N ASP A 333 10.84 13.04 -2.43
CA ASP A 333 11.33 13.85 -3.56
C ASP A 333 11.24 15.35 -3.26
N ARG A 334 10.07 15.82 -2.79
CA ARG A 334 9.86 17.24 -2.45
C ARG A 334 10.69 17.66 -1.25
N MET A 335 10.89 16.79 -0.26
CA MET A 335 11.77 17.05 0.87
C MET A 335 13.23 17.22 0.42
N ILE A 336 13.74 16.31 -0.42
CA ILE A 336 15.11 16.42 -0.96
C ILE A 336 15.27 17.70 -1.79
N ALA A 337 14.31 17.98 -2.66
CA ALA A 337 14.30 19.19 -3.48
C ALA A 337 14.23 20.47 -2.63
N ALA A 338 13.44 20.47 -1.55
CA ALA A 338 13.32 21.59 -0.64
C ALA A 338 14.58 21.83 0.21
N ILE A 339 15.28 20.75 0.61
CA ILE A 339 16.56 20.83 1.31
C ILE A 339 17.69 21.28 0.38
N GLY A 340 17.56 21.06 -0.94
CA GLY A 340 18.54 21.49 -1.93
C GLY A 340 19.86 20.70 -1.88
N LYS A 341 19.84 19.48 -1.35
CA LYS A 341 20.99 18.55 -1.36
C LYS A 341 20.70 17.41 -2.32
N ALA A 342 21.73 16.91 -3.00
CA ALA A 342 21.61 15.72 -3.83
C ALA A 342 21.21 14.53 -2.94
N GLY A 343 20.01 13.99 -3.16
CA GLY A 343 19.42 12.93 -2.36
C GLY A 343 18.69 11.91 -3.24
N ASN A 344 18.68 10.64 -2.84
CA ASN A 344 17.94 9.59 -3.53
C ASN A 344 16.66 9.29 -2.74
N ALA A 345 15.53 9.84 -3.19
CA ALA A 345 14.22 9.57 -2.58
C ALA A 345 13.89 8.08 -2.56
N GLY A 346 14.35 7.32 -3.56
CA GLY A 346 14.17 5.87 -3.63
C GLY A 346 14.77 5.12 -2.43
N PHE A 347 15.90 5.59 -1.87
CA PHE A 347 16.44 4.99 -0.65
C PHE A 347 15.52 5.22 0.55
N LEU A 348 14.98 6.43 0.69
CA LEU A 348 14.08 6.78 1.80
C LEU A 348 12.73 6.06 1.70
N ILE A 349 12.18 5.97 0.47
CA ILE A 349 10.97 5.19 0.17
C ILE A 349 11.19 3.73 0.56
N TYR A 350 12.34 3.14 0.18
CA TYR A 350 12.63 1.75 0.49
C TYR A 350 12.74 1.48 1.99
N VAL A 351 13.44 2.35 2.74
CA VAL A 351 13.54 2.24 4.20
C VAL A 351 12.15 2.34 4.83
N ALA A 352 11.35 3.33 4.40
CA ALA A 352 9.99 3.50 4.90
C ALA A 352 9.13 2.25 4.61
N ASP A 353 9.10 1.76 3.36
CA ASP A 353 8.30 0.60 2.94
C ASP A 353 8.69 -0.68 3.72
N ALA A 354 9.99 -0.95 3.87
CA ALA A 354 10.49 -2.08 4.64
C ALA A 354 10.07 -1.99 6.12
N SER A 355 10.23 -0.81 6.74
CA SER A 355 9.76 -0.57 8.10
C SER A 355 8.24 -0.69 8.24
N GLY A 356 7.47 -0.31 7.22
CA GLY A 356 6.01 -0.39 7.20
C GLY A 356 5.50 -1.84 7.23
N TYR A 357 6.10 -2.74 6.46
CA TYR A 357 5.77 -4.17 6.54
C TYR A 357 6.12 -4.76 7.91
N ALA A 358 7.29 -4.41 8.45
CA ALA A 358 7.68 -4.83 9.79
C ALA A 358 6.68 -4.35 10.85
N GLY A 359 6.22 -3.09 10.75
CA GLY A 359 5.19 -2.54 11.64
C GLY A 359 3.84 -3.25 11.51
N SER A 360 3.45 -3.65 10.29
CA SER A 360 2.20 -4.39 10.06
C SER A 360 2.25 -5.77 10.71
N VAL A 361 3.36 -6.49 10.57
CA VAL A 361 3.58 -7.77 11.26
C VAL A 361 3.63 -7.57 12.77
N ALA A 362 4.33 -6.55 13.26
CA ALA A 362 4.42 -6.26 14.68
C ALA A 362 3.05 -5.94 15.31
N LEU A 363 2.19 -5.18 14.63
CA LEU A 363 0.84 -4.88 15.11
C LEU A 363 -0.03 -6.15 15.20
N LEU A 364 0.08 -7.05 14.22
CA LEU A 364 -0.65 -8.32 14.24
C LEU A 364 -0.15 -9.26 15.33
N LEU A 365 1.17 -9.36 15.51
CA LEU A 365 1.75 -10.12 16.62
C LEU A 365 1.37 -9.53 17.97
N PHE A 366 1.37 -8.20 18.11
CA PHE A 366 0.92 -7.53 19.32
C PHE A 366 -0.54 -7.87 19.63
N ARG A 367 -1.45 -7.74 18.65
CA ARG A 367 -2.85 -8.15 18.83
C ARG A 367 -2.95 -9.62 19.23
N SER A 368 -2.23 -10.50 18.54
CA SER A 368 -2.35 -11.96 18.71
C SER A 368 -1.79 -12.46 20.04
N LEU A 369 -0.73 -11.84 20.55
CA LEU A 369 -0.02 -12.29 21.77
C LEU A 369 -0.40 -11.47 23.00
N ALA A 370 -0.53 -10.15 22.87
CA ALA A 370 -0.79 -9.25 24.00
C ALA A 370 -2.28 -8.98 24.23
N ALA A 371 -3.12 -9.12 23.21
CA ALA A 371 -4.57 -8.90 23.31
C ALA A 371 -5.42 -10.00 22.63
N PRO A 372 -5.15 -11.30 22.87
CA PRO A 372 -5.80 -12.41 22.13
C PRO A 372 -7.31 -12.45 22.32
N LYS A 373 -7.81 -11.98 23.47
CA LYS A 373 -9.24 -11.96 23.81
C LYS A 373 -9.98 -10.74 23.25
N MET A 374 -9.27 -9.80 22.61
CA MET A 374 -9.88 -8.59 22.10
C MET A 374 -10.45 -8.82 20.70
N ASP A 375 -11.73 -8.51 20.54
CA ASP A 375 -12.38 -8.50 19.25
C ASP A 375 -11.75 -7.50 18.28
N TRP A 376 -11.81 -7.83 16.99
CA TRP A 376 -11.17 -7.07 15.92
C TRP A 376 -11.65 -5.60 15.85
N LEU A 377 -12.94 -5.36 16.09
CA LEU A 377 -13.54 -4.02 16.01
C LEU A 377 -13.08 -3.10 17.15
N PRO A 378 -13.22 -3.45 18.44
CA PRO A 378 -12.64 -2.68 19.54
C PRO A 378 -11.13 -2.45 19.40
N PHE A 379 -10.38 -3.47 18.97
CA PHE A 379 -8.94 -3.31 18.73
C PHE A 379 -8.66 -2.26 17.65
N PHE A 380 -9.38 -2.30 16.53
CA PHE A 380 -9.23 -1.31 15.46
C PHE A 380 -9.57 0.10 15.91
N ILE A 381 -10.62 0.26 16.75
CA ILE A 381 -11.01 1.55 17.31
C ILE A 381 -9.88 2.14 18.17
N HIS A 382 -9.33 1.37 19.11
CA HIS A 382 -8.24 1.87 19.95
C HIS A 382 -6.96 2.14 19.16
N ALA A 383 -6.63 1.25 18.22
CA ALA A 383 -5.47 1.44 17.34
C ALA A 383 -5.65 2.68 16.43
N SER A 384 -6.88 2.99 16.01
CA SER A 384 -7.21 4.20 15.25
C SER A 384 -6.97 5.47 16.06
N TYR A 385 -7.41 5.51 17.32
CA TYR A 385 -7.13 6.66 18.20
C TYR A 385 -5.64 6.83 18.49
N ALA A 386 -4.97 5.73 18.87
CA ALA A 386 -3.54 5.76 19.13
C ALA A 386 -2.76 6.25 17.89
N THR A 387 -3.11 5.74 16.71
CA THR A 387 -2.49 6.16 15.45
C THR A 387 -2.78 7.63 15.16
N ALA A 388 -4.03 8.09 15.30
CA ALA A 388 -4.40 9.49 15.07
C ALA A 388 -3.59 10.45 15.95
N ILE A 389 -3.48 10.16 17.24
CA ILE A 389 -2.75 10.99 18.21
C ILE A 389 -1.25 10.97 17.90
N VAL A 390 -0.66 9.78 17.79
CA VAL A 390 0.79 9.63 17.60
C VAL A 390 1.24 10.18 16.25
N VAL A 391 0.55 9.84 15.16
CA VAL A 391 0.88 10.37 13.82
C VAL A 391 0.69 11.88 13.78
N GLY A 392 -0.38 12.40 14.37
CA GLY A 392 -0.60 13.86 14.48
C GLY A 392 0.55 14.55 15.19
N ALA A 393 0.94 14.06 16.38
CA ALA A 393 2.04 14.61 17.16
C ALA A 393 3.39 14.52 16.44
N LEU A 394 3.74 13.36 15.90
CA LEU A 394 5.00 13.15 15.16
C LEU A 394 5.09 14.04 13.93
N THR A 395 3.97 14.22 13.21
CA THR A 395 3.91 15.05 12.02
C THR A 395 4.05 16.53 12.36
N ILE A 396 3.39 17.00 13.43
CA ILE A 396 3.53 18.38 13.91
C ILE A 396 4.96 18.66 14.33
N LEU A 397 5.58 17.76 15.11
CA LEU A 397 6.98 17.90 15.54
C LEU A 397 7.95 17.91 14.35
N SER A 398 7.72 17.06 13.34
CA SER A 398 8.48 17.08 12.10
C SER A 398 8.32 18.42 11.35
N ALA A 399 7.08 18.88 11.18
CA ALA A 399 6.78 20.13 10.49
C ALA A 399 7.45 21.34 11.15
N LEU A 400 7.38 21.42 12.49
CA LEU A 400 8.07 22.45 13.28
C LEU A 400 9.59 22.36 13.09
N GLY A 401 10.17 21.16 13.11
CA GLY A 401 11.60 20.95 12.86
C GLY A 401 12.05 21.47 11.49
N PHE A 402 11.25 21.24 10.43
CA PHE A 402 11.52 21.78 9.10
C PHE A 402 11.32 23.30 9.02
N ALA A 403 10.25 23.83 9.61
CA ALA A 403 9.93 25.26 9.57
C ALA A 403 10.97 26.12 10.30
N MET A 404 11.44 25.69 11.48
CA MET A 404 12.46 26.41 12.24
C MET A 404 13.80 26.47 11.49
N ARG A 405 14.20 25.37 10.84
CA ARG A 405 15.47 25.30 10.10
C ARG A 405 15.42 26.02 8.75
N GLY A 406 14.27 26.04 8.08
CA GLY A 406 14.07 26.85 6.87
C GLY A 406 14.20 28.35 7.13
N ARG A 407 13.76 28.83 8.30
CA ARG A 407 13.89 30.24 8.71
C ARG A 407 15.33 30.67 8.97
N SER A 408 16.15 29.84 9.63
CA SER A 408 17.57 30.15 9.82
C SER A 408 18.31 30.31 8.50
N ARG A 409 17.95 29.55 7.46
CA ARG A 409 18.62 29.60 6.16
C ARG A 409 18.30 30.86 5.35
N ASN A 410 17.08 31.40 5.46
CA ASN A 410 16.74 32.70 4.88
C ASN A 410 17.43 33.87 5.61
N ALA A 411 17.58 33.79 6.94
CA ALA A 411 18.25 34.83 7.71
C ALA A 411 19.75 35.00 7.35
N TYR A 412 20.42 33.92 6.94
CA TYR A 412 21.80 33.95 6.45
C TYR A 412 21.93 34.28 4.95
N ALA A 413 20.85 34.25 4.17
CA ALA A 413 20.87 34.62 2.76
C ALA A 413 20.54 36.11 2.52
N THR A 414 20.01 36.78 3.55
CA THR A 414 19.70 38.23 3.56
C THR A 414 20.68 39.07 4.37
N ALA A 415 21.72 38.44 4.94
CA ALA A 415 22.86 39.08 5.58
C ALA A 415 24.09 38.87 4.70
#